data_AF-A0A847BKD7-F1
#
_entry.id   AF-A0A847BKD7-F1
#
_cell.length_a   1.000
_cell.length_b   1.000
_cell.length_c   1.000
_cell.angle_alpha   90.00
_cell.angle_beta   90.00
_cell.angle_gamma   90.00
#
_symmetry.space_group_name_H-M   'P 1'
#
loop_
_entity.id
_entity.type
_entity.pdbx_description
1 polymer ?
#
loop_
_entity_poly.entity_id
_entity_poly.type
_entity_poly.pdbx_seq_one_letter_code
_entity_poly.pdbx_strand_id
1 'polypeptide(L)' 'EKLANVQGIFRLNKQLVPALQKRRVLLLDDIVTSGATMTEAGLCLQEKGVDVLGMACAAGGMRSS' A
#
# COMPACT_ATOMS: atom_id res chain seq x y z
N GLU A 1 -0.59 9.64 15.11
CA GLU A 1 0.20 8.54 15.71
C GLU A 1 0.40 7.32 14.81
N LYS A 2 -0.59 6.80 14.06
CA LYS A 2 -0.41 5.53 13.33
C LYS A 2 0.49 5.58 12.07
N LEU A 3 0.48 6.67 11.31
CA LEU A 3 1.31 6.81 10.09
C LEU A 3 2.82 6.83 10.40
N ALA A 4 3.24 7.56 11.44
CA ALA A 4 4.65 7.65 11.83
C ALA A 4 5.27 6.29 12.20
N ASN A 5 4.46 5.37 12.74
CA ASN A 5 4.93 4.05 13.15
C ASN A 5 5.21 3.11 11.97
N VAL A 6 4.71 3.41 10.77
CA VAL A 6 4.84 2.54 9.59
C VAL A 6 5.67 3.15 8.47
N GLN A 7 6.12 4.40 8.60
CA GLN A 7 6.95 5.03 7.58
C GLN A 7 8.24 4.24 7.29
N GLY A 8 8.50 3.97 6.02
CA GLY A 8 9.70 3.29 5.52
C GLY A 8 9.79 1.79 5.84
N ILE A 9 8.74 1.16 6.39
CA ILE A 9 8.82 -0.26 6.77
C ILE A 9 8.75 -1.21 5.57
N PHE A 10 8.08 -0.78 4.50
CA PHE A 10 7.85 -1.61 3.32
C PHE A 10 9.04 -1.58 2.36
N ARG A 11 9.31 -2.73 1.74
CA ARG A 11 10.32 -2.89 0.69
C ARG A 11 9.79 -3.78 -0.41
N LEU A 12 10.07 -3.40 -1.65
CA LEU A 12 9.73 -4.21 -2.82
C LEU A 12 10.87 -5.19 -3.12
N ASN A 13 10.54 -6.47 -3.32
CA ASN A 13 11.51 -7.44 -3.83
C ASN A 13 11.96 -7.00 -5.24
N LYS A 14 13.26 -6.68 -5.38
CA LYS A 14 13.87 -6.22 -6.63
C LYS A 14 13.64 -7.16 -7.82
N GLN A 15 13.53 -8.46 -7.55
CA GLN A 15 13.28 -9.47 -8.60
C GLN A 15 11.86 -9.37 -9.18
N LEU A 16 10.90 -8.83 -8.44
CA LEU A 16 9.51 -8.68 -8.87
C LEU A 16 9.23 -7.35 -9.58
N VAL A 17 10.12 -6.35 -9.43
CA VAL A 17 9.95 -5.02 -10.03
C VAL A 17 9.68 -5.09 -11.54
N PRO A 18 10.44 -5.86 -12.36
CA PRO A 18 10.19 -5.90 -13.80
C PRO A 18 8.80 -6.43 -14.16
N ALA A 19 8.25 -7.35 -13.36
CA ALA A 19 6.92 -7.92 -13.58
C ALA A 19 5.79 -6.94 -13.23
N LEU A 20 6.05 -6.00 -12.32
CA LEU A 20 5.07 -5.03 -11.81
C LEU A 20 5.02 -3.74 -12.64
N GLN A 21 6.12 -3.29 -13.23
CA GLN A 21 6.20 -2.00 -13.95
C GLN A 21 5.25 -1.86 -15.17
N LYS A 22 4.70 -2.95 -15.69
CA LYS A 22 3.76 -2.92 -16.83
C LYS A 22 2.33 -3.26 -16.41
N ARG A 23 2.05 -3.27 -15.11
CA ARG A 23 0.78 -3.71 -14.55
C ARG A 23 0.23 -2.63 -13.64
N ARG A 24 -1.10 -2.55 -13.67
CA ARG A 24 -1.87 -1.78 -12.71
C ARG A 24 -2.21 -2.71 -11.55
N VAL A 25 -1.82 -2.33 -10.34
CA VAL A 25 -1.95 -3.18 -9.15
C VAL A 25 -3.04 -2.66 -8.23
N LEU A 26 -3.76 -3.60 -7.61
CA LEU A 26 -4.71 -3.32 -6.55
C LEU A 26 -4.11 -3.83 -5.25
N LEU A 27 -4.04 -2.97 -4.23
CA LEU A 27 -3.66 -3.40 -2.88
C LEU A 27 -4.83 -4.12 -2.23
N LEU A 28 -4.56 -5.22 -1.54
CA LEU A 28 -5.57 -6.00 -0.84
C LEU A 28 -5.11 -6.27 0.59
N ASP A 29 -6.01 -6.00 1.54
CA ASP A 29 -5.84 -6.34 2.95
C ASP A 29 -7.19 -6.83 3.51
N ASP A 30 -7.20 -7.61 4.57
CA ASP A 30 -8.46 -8.12 5.12
C ASP A 30 -9.22 -7.02 5.89
N ILE A 31 -8.51 -6.27 6.73
CA ILE A 31 -9.07 -5.26 7.63
C ILE A 31 -8.27 -3.96 7.51
N VAL A 32 -8.96 -2.89 7.12
CA VAL A 32 -8.36 -1.55 7.11
C VAL A 32 -8.92 -0.70 8.24
N THR A 33 -8.02 -0.19 9.09
CA THR A 33 -8.40 0.76 10.15
C THR A 33 -8.07 2.20 9.74
N SER A 34 -6.91 2.73 10.13
CA SER A 34 -6.48 4.09 9.80
C SER A 34 -5.94 4.27 8.38
N GLY A 35 -5.90 3.21 7.57
CA GLY A 35 -5.29 3.23 6.23
C GLY A 35 -3.76 3.29 6.20
N ALA A 36 -3.09 3.61 7.31
CA ALA A 36 -1.63 3.84 7.39
C ALA A 36 -0.78 2.75 6.70
N THR A 37 -1.08 1.47 6.94
CA THR A 37 -0.39 0.33 6.30
C THR A 37 -0.54 0.36 4.78
N MET A 38 -1.76 0.52 4.28
CA MET A 38 -2.06 0.56 2.85
C MET A 38 -1.48 1.79 2.16
N THR A 39 -1.51 2.94 2.85
CA THR A 39 -0.88 4.18 2.37
C THR A 39 0.61 3.99 2.19
N GLU A 40 1.31 3.48 3.21
CA GLU A 40 2.75 3.30 3.12
C GLU A 40 3.15 2.25 2.06
N ALA A 41 2.42 1.14 1.99
CA ALA A 41 2.65 0.13 0.95
C ALA A 41 2.44 0.70 -0.45
N GLY A 42 1.41 1.53 -0.65
CA GLY A 42 1.15 2.24 -1.90
C GLY A 42 2.28 3.20 -2.28
N LEU A 43 2.75 4.00 -1.33
CA LEU A 43 3.89 4.91 -1.55
C LEU A 43 5.15 4.14 -1.95
N CYS A 44 5.47 3.05 -1.25
CA CYS A 44 6.61 2.19 -1.56
C CYS A 44 6.58 1.66 -3.00
N LEU A 45 5.39 1.29 -3.52
CA LEU A 45 5.21 0.84 -4.90
C LEU A 45 5.32 1.99 -5.91
N GLN A 46 4.67 3.12 -5.63
CA GLN A 46 4.70 4.30 -6.50
C GLN A 46 6.11 4.86 -6.66
N GLU A 47 6.92 4.88 -5.59
CA GLU A 47 8.33 5.27 -5.63
C GLU A 47 9.19 4.37 -6.54
N LYS A 48 8.73 3.17 -6.88
CA LYS A 48 9.39 2.25 -7.84
C LYS A 48 8.77 2.29 -9.23
N GLY A 49 7.88 3.25 -9.48
CA GLY A 49 7.20 3.43 -10.75
C GLY A 49 6.10 2.39 -11.02
N VAL A 50 5.54 1.77 -9.98
CA VAL A 50 4.39 0.86 -10.12
C VAL A 50 3.09 1.65 -10.06
N ASP A 51 2.18 1.39 -11.00
CA ASP A 51 0.86 2.05 -11.07
C ASP A 51 -0.13 1.38 -10.10
N VAL A 52 -0.48 2.08 -9.02
CA VAL A 52 -1.41 1.62 -7.98
C VAL A 52 -2.80 2.21 -8.26
N LEU A 53 -3.77 1.35 -8.59
CA LEU A 53 -5.15 1.75 -8.89
C LEU A 53 -5.92 2.20 -7.65
N GLY A 54 -5.57 1.64 -6.50
CA GLY A 54 -6.29 1.81 -5.25
C GLY A 54 -6.11 0.61 -4.33
N MET A 55 -7.03 0.50 -3.38
CA MET A 55 -7.03 -0.56 -2.37
C MET A 55 -8.44 -1.15 -2.21
N ALA A 56 -8.48 -2.44 -1.91
CA ALA A 56 -9.67 -3.16 -1.50
C ALA A 56 -9.45 -3.79 -0.12
N CYS A 57 -10.52 -3.89 0.67
CA CYS A 57 -10.51 -4.61 1.92
C CYS A 57 -11.84 -5.30 2.21
N ALA A 58 -11.80 -6.36 3.01
CA ALA A 58 -13.01 -7.09 3.39
C ALA A 58 -13.81 -6.34 4.46
N ALA A 59 -13.13 -5.65 5.38
CA ALA A 59 -13.74 -4.81 6.40
C ALA A 59 -12.97 -3.52 6.63
N GLY A 60 -13.67 -2.44 6.99
CA GLY A 60 -13.09 -1.13 7.21
C GLY A 60 -13.74 -0.37 8.36
N GLY A 61 -12.92 0.32 9.15
CA GLY A 61 -13.36 1.22 10.21
C GLY A 61 -12.60 2.54 10.14
N MET A 62 -13.07 3.48 9.31
CA MET A 62 -12.49 4.81 9.24
C MET A 62 -13.08 5.68 10.34
N ARG A 63 -12.31 5.95 11.40
CA ARG A 63 -12.65 7.00 12.36
C ARG A 63 -12.15 8.33 11.81
N SER A 64 -13.09 9.15 11.34
CA SER A 64 -12.86 10.56 11.07
C SER A 64 -12.68 11.25 12.43
N SER A 65 -11.46 11.64 12.77
CA SER A 65 -11.17 12.58 13.86
C SER A 65 -11.39 14.00 13.40
#